data_AF-A0AAQ4F8Q3-F1
#
_entry.id   AF-A0AAQ4F8Q3-F1
#
_cell.length_a   1.000
_cell.length_b   1.000
_cell.length_c   1.000
_cell.angle_alpha   90.00
_cell.angle_beta   90.00
_cell.angle_gamma   90.00
#
_symmetry.space_group_name_H-M   'P 1'
#
loop_
_entity.id
_entity.type
_entity.pdbx_description
1 polymer ?
#
loop_
_entity_poly.entity_id
_entity_poly.type
_entity_poly.pdbx_seq_one_letter_code
_entity_poly.pdbx_strand_id
1 'polypeptide(L)'
;MPRESTQYTLVGFSAELDWRPLHFLKPLPPNRVCSACGLVRPKTLLLPCGHALCEPCFLQCTEKCLHVCPLEGYECVDEDVICVDYPAEELIRREVSVQ
;
A
#
# COMPACT_ATOMS: atom_id res chain seq x y z
N MET A 1 -28.51 -3.62 -7.14
CA MET A 1 -27.40 -3.38 -6.20
C MET A 1 -26.38 -2.51 -6.93
N PRO A 2 -26.07 -1.29 -6.46
CA PRO A 2 -25.00 -0.51 -7.07
C PRO A 2 -23.70 -1.31 -6.95
N ARG A 3 -22.88 -1.32 -8.01
CA ARG A 3 -21.52 -1.86 -7.95
C ARG A 3 -20.71 -0.84 -7.15
N GLU A 4 -20.58 -1.06 -5.84
CA GLU A 4 -19.77 -0.21 -4.98
C GLU A 4 -18.31 -0.37 -5.40
N SER A 5 -17.79 0.63 -6.11
CA SER A 5 -16.36 0.71 -6.42
C SER A 5 -15.63 1.36 -5.24
N THR A 6 -14.40 0.92 -4.98
CA THR A 6 -13.55 1.52 -3.95
C THR A 6 -12.49 2.38 -4.61
N GLN A 7 -12.31 3.61 -4.11
CA GLN A 7 -11.34 4.55 -4.62
C GLN A 7 -9.98 4.36 -3.94
N TYR A 8 -8.91 4.32 -4.74
CA TYR A 8 -7.53 4.30 -4.25
C TYR A 8 -6.66 5.25 -5.06
N THR A 9 -5.66 5.87 -4.42
CA THR A 9 -4.69 6.72 -5.11
C THR A 9 -3.38 5.97 -5.30
N LEU A 10 -2.93 5.85 -6.55
CA LEU A 10 -1.68 5.20 -6.90
C LEU A 10 -0.55 6.22 -7.02
N VAL A 11 0.64 5.83 -6.57
CA VAL A 11 1.85 6.68 -6.66
C VAL A 11 3.08 5.81 -6.89
N GLY A 12 3.98 6.24 -7.78
CA GLY A 12 5.22 5.56 -8.14
C GLY A 12 5.07 4.51 -9.24
N PHE A 13 3.90 4.36 -9.88
CA PHE A 13 3.67 3.33 -10.90
C PHE A 13 4.00 3.82 -12.31
N SER A 14 3.50 5.00 -12.66
CA SER A 14 3.78 5.67 -13.93
C SER A 14 3.35 7.13 -13.83
N ALA A 15 3.91 8.01 -14.65
CA ALA A 15 3.56 9.43 -14.64
C ALA A 15 2.06 9.68 -14.92
N GLU A 16 1.41 8.79 -15.69
CA GLU A 16 0.00 8.89 -16.06
C GLU A 16 -0.96 8.49 -14.94
N LEU A 17 -0.51 7.65 -14.00
CA LEU A 17 -1.30 7.13 -12.88
C LEU A 17 -1.00 7.82 -11.55
N ASP A 18 0.18 8.43 -11.44
CA ASP A 18 0.63 9.05 -10.20
C ASP A 18 -0.30 10.15 -9.71
N TRP A 19 -0.64 10.05 -8.43
CA TRP A 19 -1.52 10.99 -7.71
C TRP A 19 -2.97 11.02 -8.20
N ARG A 20 -3.35 10.11 -9.10
CA ARG A 20 -4.72 10.01 -9.59
C ARG A 20 -5.51 8.99 -8.76
N PRO A 21 -6.67 9.37 -8.22
CA PRO A 21 -7.60 8.40 -7.65
C PRO A 21 -8.19 7.54 -8.77
N LEU A 22 -8.14 6.22 -8.61
CA LEU A 22 -8.80 5.25 -9.47
C LEU A 22 -9.88 4.50 -8.71
N HIS A 23 -11.00 4.26 -9.38
CA HIS A 23 -12.11 3.47 -8.87
C HIS A 23 -11.97 2.02 -9.30
N PHE A 24 -11.71 1.13 -8.34
CA PHE A 24 -11.64 -0.30 -8.61
C PHE A 24 -13.00 -0.94 -8.31
N LEU A 25 -13.49 -1.80 -9.21
CA LEU A 25 -14.76 -2.52 -9.01
C LEU A 25 -14.69 -3.53 -7.87
N LYS A 26 -13.48 -3.97 -7.51
CA LYS A 26 -13.21 -4.83 -6.36
C LYS A 26 -12.14 -4.16 -5.48
N PRO A 27 -12.29 -4.19 -4.16
CA PRO A 27 -11.30 -3.62 -3.27
C PRO A 27 -9.93 -4.24 -3.49
N LEU A 28 -8.89 -3.43 -3.33
CA LEU A 28 -7.53 -3.92 -3.26
C LEU A 28 -7.35 -4.75 -1.98
N PRO A 29 -6.54 -5.82 -2.01
CA PRO A 29 -6.13 -6.53 -0.81
C PRO A 29 -5.59 -5.55 0.23
N PRO A 30 -5.90 -5.71 1.53
CA PRO A 30 -5.43 -4.78 2.56
C PRO A 30 -3.91 -4.60 2.55
N ASN A 31 -3.16 -5.67 2.22
CA ASN A 31 -1.71 -5.67 2.12
C ASN A 31 -1.14 -4.95 0.88
N ARG A 32 -1.97 -4.26 0.08
CA ARG A 32 -1.58 -3.36 -1.04
C ARG A 32 -1.69 -1.90 -0.68
N VAL A 33 -2.46 -1.58 0.35
CA VAL A 33 -2.80 -0.21 0.71
C VAL A 33 -1.99 0.13 1.95
N CYS A 34 -1.20 1.20 1.89
CA CYS A 34 -0.46 1.65 3.06
C CYS A 34 -1.46 1.98 4.18
N SER A 35 -1.37 1.29 5.31
CA SER A 35 -2.24 1.47 6.47
C SER A 35 -2.04 2.84 7.13
N ALA A 36 -0.88 3.48 6.93
CA ALA A 36 -0.57 4.81 7.48
C ALA A 36 -1.08 5.97 6.62
N CYS A 37 -0.96 5.89 5.28
CA CYS A 37 -1.29 7.01 4.39
C CYS A 37 -2.38 6.72 3.36
N GLY A 38 -2.88 5.49 3.27
CA GLY A 38 -3.93 5.08 2.33
C GLY A 38 -3.48 4.98 0.86
N LEU A 39 -2.24 5.32 0.54
CA LEU A 39 -1.72 5.26 -0.82
C LEU A 39 -1.34 3.83 -1.23
N VAL A 40 -1.48 3.55 -2.52
CA VAL A 40 -1.03 2.31 -3.16
C VAL A 40 0.27 2.62 -3.89
N ARG A 41 1.32 1.83 -3.62
CA ARG A 41 2.66 2.01 -4.20
C ARG A 41 3.20 0.68 -4.77
N PRO A 42 4.19 0.71 -5.69
CA PRO A 42 4.77 -0.50 -6.26
C PRO A 42 5.47 -1.39 -5.24
N LYS A 43 5.89 -0.84 -4.10
CA LYS A 43 6.49 -1.59 -3.02
C LYS A 43 5.73 -1.37 -1.71
N THR A 44 5.43 -2.45 -1.02
CA THR A 44 4.80 -2.47 0.29
C THR A 44 5.63 -3.33 1.25
N LEU A 45 5.71 -2.91 2.51
CA LEU A 45 6.39 -3.63 3.58
C LEU A 45 5.32 -4.14 4.55
N LEU A 46 5.33 -5.44 4.82
CA LEU A 46 4.39 -6.08 5.73
C LEU A 46 5.06 -6.27 7.08
N LEU A 47 4.46 -5.68 8.10
CA LEU A 47 4.90 -5.81 9.49
C LEU A 47 4.27 -7.07 10.12
N PRO A 48 4.88 -7.67 11.15
CA PRO A 48 4.34 -8.84 11.85
C PRO A 48 2.96 -8.61 12.49
N CYS A 49 2.65 -7.36 12.83
CA CYS A 49 1.33 -6.98 13.31
C CYS A 49 0.22 -7.03 12.24
N GLY A 50 0.56 -7.31 10.98
CA GLY A 50 -0.39 -7.42 9.87
C GLY A 50 -0.65 -6.09 9.13
N HIS A 51 -0.09 -4.98 9.61
CA HIS A 51 -0.15 -3.70 8.89
C HIS A 51 0.82 -3.67 7.72
N ALA A 52 0.38 -2.99 6.66
CA ALA A 52 1.14 -2.82 5.42
C ALA A 52 1.55 -1.37 5.27
N LEU A 53 2.83 -1.08 5.07
CA LEU A 53 3.35 0.28 4.89
C LEU A 53 3.99 0.45 3.52
N CYS A 54 3.86 1.62 2.91
CA CYS A 54 4.72 1.96 1.78
C CYS A 54 6.12 2.32 2.27
N GLU A 55 7.13 2.15 1.41
CA GLU A 55 8.55 2.41 1.75
C GLU A 55 8.79 3.79 2.38
N PRO A 56 8.21 4.90 1.91
CA PRO A 56 8.39 6.20 2.57
C PRO A 56 7.81 6.28 3.98
N CYS A 57 6.68 5.61 4.25
CA CYS A 57 6.09 5.59 5.59
C CYS A 57 6.90 4.67 6.52
N PHE A 58 7.37 3.53 6.02
CA PHE A 58 8.20 2.62 6.79
C PHE A 58 9.52 3.26 7.22
N LEU A 59 10.22 3.94 6.30
CA LEU A 59 11.51 4.59 6.60
C LEU A 59 11.39 5.73 7.62
N GLN A 60 10.21 6.33 7.75
CA GLN A 60 9.94 7.34 8.79
C GLN A 60 9.74 6.71 10.19
N CYS A 61 9.49 5.40 10.24
CA CYS A 61 9.25 4.64 11.46
C CYS A 61 10.50 3.88 11.96
N THR A 62 11.62 4.03 11.24
CA THR A 62 12.88 3.36 11.57
C THR A 62 13.71 4.25 12.50
N GLU A 63 13.90 3.82 13.74
CA GLU A 63 14.87 4.41 14.65
C GLU A 63 15.82 3.34 15.19
N LYS A 64 17.13 3.53 15.02
CA LYS A 64 18.18 2.70 15.67
C LYS A 64 18.00 1.18 15.49
N CYS A 65 17.68 0.74 14.28
CA CYS A 65 17.47 -0.67 13.88
C CYS A 65 16.19 -1.33 14.41
N LEU A 66 15.29 -0.56 15.02
CA LEU A 66 13.95 -1.00 15.39
C LEU A 66 12.93 -0.24 14.53
N HIS A 67 11.92 -0.97 14.07
CA HIS A 67 10.77 -0.42 13.37
C HIS A 67 9.59 -0.42 14.31
N VAL A 68 9.00 0.75 14.49
CA VAL A 68 7.80 0.90 15.31
C VAL A 68 6.60 1.09 14.38
N CYS A 69 5.64 0.18 14.42
CA CYS A 69 4.41 0.31 13.66
C CYS A 69 3.73 1.64 14.04
N PRO A 70 3.49 2.56 13.09
CA PRO A 70 2.95 3.89 13.40
C PRO A 70 1.47 3.86 13.81
N LEU A 71 0.80 2.71 13.70
CA LEU A 71 -0.62 2.55 13.98
C LEU A 71 -0.87 2.09 15.42
N GLU A 72 -0.02 1.20 15.95
CA GLU A 72 -0.24 0.57 17.26
C GLU A 72 1.03 0.44 18.12
N GLY A 73 2.18 0.91 17.64
CA GLY A 73 3.43 0.90 18.40
C GLY A 73 4.14 -0.46 18.46
N TYR A 74 3.73 -1.45 17.66
CA TYR A 74 4.39 -2.75 17.61
C TYR A 74 5.84 -2.61 17.12
N GLU A 75 6.80 -3.11 17.88
CA GLU A 75 8.22 -3.07 17.55
C GLU A 75 8.65 -4.34 16.80
N CYS A 76 9.43 -4.20 15.72
CA CYS A 76 10.04 -5.33 15.02
C CYS A 76 11.42 -4.98 14.46
N VAL A 77 12.20 -6.00 14.08
CA VAL A 77 13.48 -5.84 13.39
C VAL A 77 13.31 -5.99 11.88
N ASP A 78 14.34 -5.66 11.10
CA ASP A 78 14.32 -5.75 9.63
C ASP A 78 13.98 -7.16 9.13
N GLU A 79 14.49 -8.20 9.80
CA GLU A 79 14.29 -9.60 9.40
C GLU A 79 12.82 -10.05 9.49
N ASP A 80 12.02 -9.37 10.32
CA ASP A 80 10.60 -9.66 10.48
C ASP A 80 9.72 -9.01 9.39
N VAL A 81 10.30 -8.13 8.58
CA VAL A 81 9.58 -7.32 7.60
C VAL A 81 9.60 -7.98 6.22
N ILE A 82 8.42 -8.22 5.65
CA ILE A 82 8.30 -8.83 4.32
C ILE A 82 8.17 -7.75 3.25
N CYS A 83 9.07 -7.74 2.27
CA CYS A 83 9.06 -6.83 1.13
C CYS A 83 8.21 -7.36 -0.04
N VAL A 84 7.08 -6.69 -0.24
CA VAL A 84 6.04 -6.73 -1.26
C VAL A 84 6.30 -5.98 -2.57
N ASP A 85 6.91 -6.53 -3.62
CA ASP A 85 6.92 -5.86 -4.94
C ASP A 85 5.67 -6.18 -5.75
N TYR A 86 5.08 -5.13 -6.31
CA TYR A 86 3.73 -5.08 -6.83
C TYR A 86 3.73 -4.29 -8.12
N PRO A 87 4.05 -4.92 -9.25
CA PRO A 87 4.26 -4.23 -10.51
C PRO A 87 2.91 -3.74 -11.09
N ALA A 88 2.96 -2.69 -11.92
CA ALA A 88 1.77 -1.99 -12.42
C ALA A 88 0.82 -2.93 -13.19
N GLU A 89 1.36 -3.92 -13.87
CA GLU A 89 0.64 -4.90 -14.68
C GLU A 89 -0.39 -5.68 -13.86
N GLU A 90 -0.13 -5.92 -12.57
CA GLU A 90 -1.06 -6.61 -11.69
C GLU A 90 -2.28 -5.74 -11.32
N LEU A 91 -2.10 -4.42 -11.32
CA LEU A 91 -3.18 -3.46 -11.10
C LEU A 91 -3.96 -3.19 -12.38
N ILE A 92 -3.28 -3.15 -13.53
CA ILE A 92 -3.89 -3.01 -14.86
C ILE A 92 -4.83 -4.18 -15.16
N ARG A 93 -4.53 -5.38 -14.65
CA ARG A 93 -5.40 -6.56 -14.78
C ARG A 93 -6.71 -6.47 -13.98
N ARG A 94 -6.87 -5.47 -13.11
CA ARG A 94 -8.10 -5.29 -12.32
C ARG A 94 -9.11 -4.44 -13.08
N GLU A 95 -10.38 -4.79 -12.90
CA GLU A 95 -11.48 -4.01 -13.47
C GLU A 95 -11.58 -2.64 -12.77
N VAL A 96 -11.28 -1.58 -13.52
CA VAL A 96 -11.42 -0.19 -13.09
C VAL A 96 -12.66 0.43 -13.74
N SER A 97 -13.38 1.26 -12.99
CA SER A 97 -14.47 2.06 -13.55
C SER A 97 -13.88 3.34 -14.14
N VAL A 98 -14.09 3.55 -15.44
CA VAL A 98 -13.89 4.86 -16.07
C VAL A 98 -15.07 5.74 -15.65
N GLN A 99 -14.78 6.89 -15.05
CA GLN A 99 -15.76 7.98 -14.91
C GLN A 99 -15.66 8.89 -16.13
#